data_AF-A0AAD5H3G7-F1
#
_entry.id   AF-A0AAD5H3G7-F1
#
_cell.length_a   1.000
_cell.length_b   1.000
_cell.length_c   1.000
_cell.angle_alpha   90.00
_cell.angle_beta   90.00
_cell.angle_gamma   90.00
#
_symmetry.space_group_name_H-M   'P 1'
#
loop_
_entity.id
_entity.type
_entity.pdbx_description
1 polymer ?
#
loop_
_entity_poly.entity_id
_entity_poly.type
_entity_poly.pdbx_seq_one_letter_code
_entity_poly.pdbx_strand_id
1 'polypeptide(L)'
;MATVLQLALQPAAARQAAPTRSSSHVGKLISKVEIPAFIPRPDLIDQLVRWASIEIQENGVANCGCPCKVSAFYNDGQLWGFTVSFLKDGESAADVRVAFDDEVTLKHEWVGRGADGFPVLEGKAEEIKGKHFEIRKVCDRQLTDANRSSIRDFCQLLVAAINKYYAFGSCFVDDST
;
A
#
# COMPACT_ATOMS: atom_id res chain seq x y z
N MET A 1 -64.37 -10.32 17.87
CA MET A 1 -63.13 -10.15 18.64
C MET A 1 -62.01 -10.91 17.95
N ALA A 2 -60.87 -10.23 17.78
CA ALA A 2 -59.55 -10.73 17.34
C ALA A 2 -59.41 -11.29 15.90
N THR A 3 -59.34 -10.37 14.95
CA THR A 3 -58.38 -10.43 13.83
C THR A 3 -56.99 -10.06 14.36
N VAL A 4 -55.90 -10.67 13.88
CA VAL A 4 -54.62 -10.00 13.51
C VAL A 4 -53.47 -10.98 13.21
N LEU A 5 -52.99 -10.83 11.97
CA LEU A 5 -51.65 -10.93 11.40
C LEU A 5 -50.81 -12.22 11.48
N GLN A 6 -50.80 -12.86 10.32
CA GLN A 6 -49.75 -13.69 9.75
C GLN A 6 -48.52 -12.82 9.41
N LEU A 7 -47.40 -13.01 10.12
CA LEU A 7 -46.13 -12.32 9.83
C LEU A 7 -45.35 -13.13 8.79
N ALA A 8 -45.35 -12.66 7.54
CA ALA A 8 -44.53 -13.23 6.48
C ALA A 8 -43.05 -12.85 6.70
N LEU A 9 -42.19 -13.86 6.89
CA LEU A 9 -40.73 -13.71 6.84
C LEU A 9 -40.32 -13.38 5.39
N GLN A 10 -39.92 -12.13 5.14
CA GLN A 10 -39.25 -11.74 3.90
C GLN A 10 -37.76 -12.14 3.96
N PRO A 11 -37.18 -12.71 2.90
CA PRO A 11 -35.73 -12.93 2.83
C PRO A 11 -35.00 -11.59 2.65
N ALA A 12 -33.97 -11.39 3.46
CA ALA A 12 -33.10 -10.22 3.43
C ALA A 12 -32.46 -10.06 2.04
N ALA A 13 -32.80 -8.96 1.37
CA ALA A 13 -32.22 -8.58 0.10
C ALA A 13 -30.69 -8.47 0.23
N ALA A 14 -29.97 -9.17 -0.64
CA ALA A 14 -28.55 -8.98 -0.86
C ALA A 14 -28.29 -7.50 -1.15
N ARG A 15 -27.60 -6.83 -0.22
CA ARG A 15 -27.02 -5.50 -0.46
C ARG A 15 -26.00 -5.66 -1.59
N GLN A 16 -26.43 -5.34 -2.81
CA GLN A 16 -25.54 -5.11 -3.93
C GLN A 16 -24.56 -4.02 -3.50
N ALA A 17 -23.29 -4.38 -3.36
CA ALA A 17 -22.22 -3.43 -3.17
C ALA A 17 -22.26 -2.46 -4.35
N ALA A 18 -22.50 -1.18 -4.06
CA ALA A 18 -22.41 -0.12 -5.04
C ALA A 18 -21.01 -0.17 -5.69
N PRO A 19 -20.90 0.07 -7.01
CA PRO A 19 -19.60 0.16 -7.65
C PRO A 19 -18.82 1.31 -7.00
N THR A 20 -17.75 0.97 -6.29
CA THR A 20 -16.79 1.92 -5.77
C THR A 20 -16.32 2.77 -6.93
N ARG A 21 -16.58 4.09 -6.86
CA ARG A 21 -16.02 5.05 -7.80
C ARG A 21 -14.52 4.90 -7.74
N SER A 22 -13.92 4.35 -8.80
CA SER A 22 -12.47 4.34 -8.98
C SER A 22 -12.01 5.79 -8.90
N SER A 23 -11.29 6.16 -7.84
CA SER A 23 -10.41 7.32 -7.94
C SER A 23 -9.53 7.04 -9.15
N SER A 24 -9.45 8.00 -10.07
CA SER A 24 -8.66 7.87 -11.29
C SER A 24 -7.20 7.85 -10.89
N HIS A 25 -6.71 6.69 -10.45
CA HIS A 25 -5.34 6.54 -10.02
C HIS A 25 -4.44 6.87 -11.21
N VAL A 26 -3.66 7.95 -11.07
CA VAL A 26 -2.76 8.42 -12.12
C VAL A 26 -1.69 7.36 -12.33
N GLY A 27 -1.56 6.87 -13.57
CA GLY A 27 -0.47 5.99 -13.99
C GLY A 27 -0.78 4.50 -14.04
N LYS A 28 0.14 3.77 -14.66
CA LYS A 28 0.04 2.32 -14.88
C LYS A 28 0.38 1.56 -13.61
N LEU A 29 -0.54 0.70 -13.14
CA LEU A 29 -0.31 -0.18 -12.00
C LEU A 29 0.79 -1.21 -12.32
N ILE A 30 1.79 -1.30 -11.44
CA ILE A 30 2.86 -2.30 -11.49
C ILE A 30 2.55 -3.42 -10.49
N SER A 31 2.23 -3.07 -9.25
CA SER A 31 1.92 -4.01 -8.18
C SER A 31 0.96 -3.38 -7.17
N LYS A 32 0.14 -4.22 -6.53
CA LYS A 32 -0.79 -3.87 -5.44
C LYS A 32 -0.76 -4.99 -4.41
N VAL A 33 -0.54 -4.66 -3.15
CA VAL A 33 -0.50 -5.64 -2.05
C VAL A 33 -1.29 -5.12 -0.85
N GLU A 34 -2.02 -5.99 -0.16
CA GLU A 34 -2.74 -5.62 1.06
C GLU A 34 -1.77 -5.46 2.24
N ILE A 35 -2.01 -4.43 3.05
CA ILE A 35 -1.22 -4.18 4.27
C ILE A 35 -2.08 -4.54 5.49
N PRO A 36 -1.62 -5.42 6.40
CA PRO A 36 -2.40 -5.80 7.58
C PRO A 36 -2.85 -4.59 8.41
N ALA A 37 -4.08 -4.61 8.91
CA ALA A 37 -4.69 -3.45 9.57
C ALA A 37 -3.94 -2.98 10.83
N PHE A 38 -3.20 -3.85 11.51
CA PHE A 38 -2.44 -3.49 12.71
C PHE A 38 -1.12 -2.75 12.43
N ILE A 39 -0.63 -2.74 11.18
CA ILE A 39 0.62 -2.06 10.82
C ILE A 39 0.42 -0.53 10.86
N PRO A 40 1.22 0.23 11.63
CA PRO A 40 1.07 1.68 11.70
C PRO A 40 1.50 2.36 10.39
N ARG A 41 0.52 2.81 9.59
CA ARG A 41 0.74 3.43 8.27
C ARG A 41 1.74 4.61 8.29
N PRO A 42 1.63 5.57 9.23
CA PRO A 42 2.54 6.72 9.23
C PRO A 42 3.99 6.35 9.51
N ASP A 43 4.22 5.38 10.40
CA ASP A 43 5.56 4.92 10.75
C ASP A 43 6.19 4.12 9.62
N LEU A 44 5.44 3.15 9.05
CA LEU A 44 5.89 2.39 7.88
C LEU A 44 6.36 3.32 6.76
N ILE A 45 5.58 4.36 6.44
CA ILE A 45 5.90 5.22 5.31
C ILE A 45 7.05 6.19 5.60
N ASP A 46 7.14 6.73 6.81
CA ASP A 46 8.28 7.57 7.22
C ASP A 46 9.59 6.78 7.13
N GLN A 47 9.59 5.54 7.61
CA GLN A 47 10.77 4.68 7.51
C GLN A 47 11.12 4.32 6.07
N LEU A 48 10.14 3.96 5.24
CA LEU A 48 10.39 3.64 3.82
C LEU A 48 10.88 4.85 3.01
N VAL A 49 10.42 6.06 3.32
CA VAL A 49 10.89 7.29 2.65
C VAL A 49 12.36 7.55 2.98
N ARG A 50 12.74 7.38 4.25
CA ARG A 50 14.15 7.52 4.69
C ARG A 50 15.01 6.44 4.08
N TRP A 51 14.54 5.19 4.09
CA TRP A 51 15.21 4.07 3.45
C TRP A 51 15.43 4.33 1.96
N ALA A 52 14.40 4.80 1.24
CA ALA A 52 14.52 5.11 -0.18
C ALA A 52 15.50 6.26 -0.43
N SER A 53 15.55 7.26 0.46
CA SER A 53 16.50 8.37 0.35
C SER A 53 17.95 7.88 0.43
N ILE A 54 18.23 6.90 1.29
CA ILE A 54 19.57 6.32 1.46
C ILE A 54 19.86 5.30 0.35
N GLU A 55 19.07 4.23 0.27
CA GLU A 55 19.38 3.10 -0.60
C GLU A 55 19.13 3.39 -2.09
N ILE A 56 18.18 4.27 -2.40
CA ILE A 56 17.77 4.51 -3.79
C ILE A 56 18.30 5.84 -4.29
N GLN A 57 18.15 6.94 -3.54
CA GLN A 57 18.64 8.23 -4.02
C GLN A 57 20.17 8.35 -3.90
N GLU A 58 20.76 8.01 -2.75
CA GLU A 58 22.22 8.10 -2.57
C GLU A 58 22.95 6.94 -3.27
N ASN A 59 22.42 5.71 -3.16
CA ASN A 59 23.05 4.49 -3.70
C ASN A 59 22.44 3.96 -5.01
N GLY A 60 21.62 4.75 -5.71
CA GLY A 60 20.83 4.29 -6.87
C GLY A 60 21.65 3.72 -8.04
N VAL A 61 22.87 4.21 -8.27
CA VAL A 61 23.73 3.65 -9.33
C VAL A 61 24.13 2.20 -9.01
N ALA A 62 24.47 1.92 -7.75
CA ALA A 62 24.85 0.58 -7.31
C ALA A 62 23.63 -0.35 -7.21
N ASN A 63 22.51 0.18 -6.70
CA ASN A 63 21.33 -0.60 -6.34
C ASN A 63 20.29 -0.74 -7.47
N CYS A 64 20.25 0.19 -8.41
CA CYS A 64 19.27 0.23 -9.51
C CYS A 64 19.92 0.42 -10.88
N GLY A 65 21.26 0.52 -10.97
CA GLY A 65 21.98 0.69 -12.24
C GLY A 65 21.88 2.08 -12.87
N CYS A 66 21.23 3.05 -12.20
CA CYS A 66 21.16 4.44 -12.67
C CYS A 66 20.95 5.42 -11.50
N PRO A 67 21.34 6.69 -11.66
CA PRO A 67 21.04 7.72 -10.66
C PRO A 67 19.53 7.85 -10.45
N CYS A 68 19.11 7.99 -9.20
CA CYS A 68 17.70 8.13 -8.85
C CYS A 68 17.47 9.36 -7.99
N LYS A 69 16.23 9.89 -8.01
CA LYS A 69 15.77 10.95 -7.12
C LYS A 69 14.53 10.49 -6.40
N VAL A 70 14.49 10.66 -5.08
CA VAL A 70 13.33 10.35 -4.25
C VAL A 70 12.63 11.64 -3.85
N SER A 71 11.31 11.64 -3.94
CA SER A 71 10.46 12.77 -3.54
C SER A 71 9.29 12.27 -2.72
N ALA A 72 9.06 12.90 -1.55
CA ALA A 72 7.92 12.56 -0.71
C ALA A 72 6.60 12.84 -1.45
N PHE A 73 5.64 11.95 -1.28
CA PHE A 73 4.29 12.10 -1.81
C PHE A 73 3.33 12.30 -0.64
N TYR A 74 2.60 13.43 -0.68
CA TYR A 74 1.63 13.79 0.32
C TYR A 74 0.21 13.66 -0.24
N ASN A 75 -0.69 13.12 0.59
CA ASN A 75 -2.12 13.06 0.32
C ASN A 75 -2.84 13.75 1.48
N ASP A 76 -3.68 14.74 1.20
CA ASP A 76 -4.37 15.56 2.21
C ASP A 76 -3.45 16.09 3.33
N GLY A 77 -2.22 16.50 2.97
CA GLY A 77 -1.23 17.02 3.92
C GLY A 77 -0.51 15.97 4.77
N GLN A 78 -0.83 14.68 4.61
CA GLN A 78 -0.16 13.58 5.28
C GLN A 78 0.84 12.89 4.36
N LEU A 79 1.98 12.47 4.90
CA LEU A 79 2.92 11.66 4.15
C LEU A 79 2.26 10.33 3.78
N TRP A 80 2.13 10.06 2.49
CA TRP A 80 1.33 8.95 1.96
C TRP A 80 2.14 7.97 1.11
N GLY A 81 3.37 8.37 0.76
CA GLY A 81 4.27 7.59 -0.07
C GLY A 81 5.47 8.39 -0.54
N PHE A 82 6.08 7.92 -1.61
CA PHE A 82 7.16 8.62 -2.32
C PHE A 82 7.14 8.28 -3.80
N THR A 83 7.80 9.13 -4.60
CA THR A 83 8.05 8.89 -6.02
C THR A 83 9.55 8.81 -6.26
N VAL A 84 9.97 7.72 -6.90
CA VAL A 84 11.33 7.48 -7.39
C VAL A 84 11.40 7.87 -8.86
N SER A 85 12.23 8.84 -9.18
CA SER A 85 12.57 9.24 -10.55
C SER A 85 13.87 8.58 -10.96
N PHE A 86 13.85 7.72 -11.97
CA PHE A 86 15.04 7.09 -12.55
C PHE A 86 15.62 8.03 -13.59
N LEU A 87 16.84 8.51 -13.36
CA LEU A 87 17.45 9.57 -14.17
C LEU A 87 18.32 8.99 -15.28
N LYS A 88 18.24 9.61 -16.45
CA LYS A 88 19.12 9.37 -17.59
C LYS A 88 19.50 10.73 -18.17
N ASP A 89 20.80 10.97 -18.32
CA ASP A 89 21.34 12.22 -18.88
C ASP A 89 20.83 13.49 -18.16
N GLY A 90 20.58 13.38 -16.84
CA GLY A 90 20.06 14.47 -16.00
C GLY A 90 18.54 14.64 -16.03
N GLU A 91 17.83 13.90 -16.88
CA GLU A 91 16.38 13.95 -17.02
C GLU A 91 15.70 12.70 -16.44
N SER A 92 14.45 12.81 -15.98
CA SER A 92 13.70 11.63 -15.55
C SER A 92 13.30 10.76 -16.74
N ALA A 93 13.88 9.57 -16.82
CA ALA A 93 13.52 8.55 -17.79
C ALA A 93 12.22 7.82 -17.40
N ALA A 94 11.98 7.63 -16.10
CA ALA A 94 10.79 7.00 -15.55
C ALA A 94 10.48 7.49 -14.14
N ASP A 95 9.19 7.62 -13.81
CA ASP A 95 8.72 7.96 -12.46
C ASP A 95 7.85 6.81 -11.93
N VAL A 96 8.27 6.24 -10.79
CA VAL A 96 7.54 5.19 -10.09
C VAL A 96 7.12 5.70 -8.72
N ARG A 97 5.81 5.73 -8.47
CA ARG A 97 5.23 6.08 -7.19
C ARG A 97 4.94 4.84 -6.38
N VAL A 98 5.29 4.91 -5.11
CA VAL A 98 4.93 3.95 -4.08
C VAL A 98 4.09 4.68 -3.05
N ALA A 99 2.82 4.31 -2.90
CA ALA A 99 1.90 4.98 -1.97
C ALA A 99 0.77 4.05 -1.53
N PHE A 100 0.11 4.38 -0.43
CA PHE A 100 -1.13 3.72 -0.07
C PHE A 100 -2.26 4.10 -1.03
N ASP A 101 -3.23 3.19 -1.21
CA ASP A 101 -4.46 3.49 -1.95
C ASP A 101 -5.46 4.30 -1.11
N ASP A 102 -6.60 4.62 -1.73
CA ASP A 102 -7.69 5.38 -1.07
C ASP A 102 -8.70 4.44 -0.37
N GLU A 103 -8.47 3.13 -0.40
CA GLU A 103 -9.36 2.15 0.22
C GLU A 103 -9.17 2.10 1.74
N VAL A 104 -10.22 1.67 2.43
CA VAL A 104 -10.25 1.56 3.90
C VAL A 104 -10.29 0.09 4.30
N THR A 105 -9.55 -0.25 5.34
CA THR A 105 -9.63 -1.53 6.03
C THR A 105 -10.16 -1.35 7.45
N LEU A 106 -10.80 -2.39 8.00
CA LEU A 106 -11.34 -2.37 9.35
C LEU A 106 -10.42 -3.12 10.30
N LYS A 107 -10.05 -2.47 11.40
CA LYS A 107 -9.35 -3.09 12.52
C LYS A 107 -10.34 -3.33 13.65
N HIS A 108 -10.55 -4.59 13.98
CA HIS A 108 -11.34 -4.99 15.14
C HIS A 108 -10.42 -5.19 16.34
N GLU A 109 -10.94 -4.87 17.53
CA GLU A 109 -10.18 -4.93 18.78
C GLU A 109 -9.82 -6.36 19.19
N TRP A 110 -10.73 -7.31 18.96
CA TRP A 110 -10.55 -8.71 19.32
C TRP A 110 -11.42 -9.64 18.47
N VAL A 111 -11.10 -10.93 18.55
CA VAL A 111 -11.82 -12.00 17.87
C VAL A 111 -12.49 -12.87 18.93
N GLY A 112 -13.81 -12.88 18.93
CA GLY A 112 -14.65 -13.68 19.81
C GLY A 112 -15.01 -15.04 19.22
N ARG A 113 -15.82 -15.81 19.95
CA ARG A 113 -16.32 -17.12 19.52
C ARG A 113 -17.80 -17.03 19.13
N GLY A 114 -18.10 -17.28 17.87
CA GLY A 114 -19.45 -17.34 17.34
C GLY A 114 -20.27 -18.51 17.87
N ALA A 115 -21.58 -18.44 17.69
CA ALA A 115 -22.52 -19.48 18.13
C ALA A 115 -22.30 -20.85 17.44
N ASP A 116 -21.69 -20.84 16.26
CA ASP A 116 -21.24 -22.00 15.49
C ASP A 116 -19.83 -22.48 15.88
N GLY A 117 -19.20 -21.83 16.85
CA GLY A 117 -17.85 -22.11 17.30
C GLY A 117 -16.74 -21.51 16.42
N PHE A 118 -17.09 -20.80 15.34
CA PHE A 118 -16.13 -20.14 14.46
C PHE A 118 -15.75 -18.73 14.98
N PRO A 119 -14.58 -18.20 14.61
CA PRO A 119 -14.16 -16.87 15.04
C PRO A 119 -15.10 -15.77 14.50
N VAL A 120 -15.49 -14.83 15.35
CA VAL A 120 -16.30 -13.66 14.98
C VAL A 120 -15.57 -12.37 15.39
N LEU A 121 -15.54 -11.40 14.49
CA LEU A 121 -14.93 -10.09 14.75
C LEU A 121 -15.84 -9.30 15.70
N GLU A 122 -15.33 -8.96 16.89
CA GLU A 122 -16.08 -8.26 17.93
C GLU A 122 -15.35 -6.99 18.38
N GLY A 123 -15.97 -6.23 19.30
CA GLY A 123 -15.38 -5.01 19.86
C GLY A 123 -15.51 -3.79 18.94
N LYS A 124 -14.77 -2.73 19.26
CA LYS A 124 -14.81 -1.50 18.45
C LYS A 124 -14.10 -1.74 17.11
N ALA A 125 -14.75 -1.34 16.02
CA ALA A 125 -14.14 -1.30 14.70
C ALA A 125 -13.53 0.09 14.46
N GLU A 126 -12.27 0.11 14.04
CA GLU A 126 -11.54 1.30 13.62
C GLU A 126 -11.33 1.26 12.10
N GLU A 127 -11.65 2.36 11.43
CA GLU A 127 -11.38 2.54 9.99
C GLU A 127 -9.95 3.01 9.77
N ILE A 128 -9.20 2.26 8.97
CA ILE A 128 -7.81 2.56 8.63
C ILE A 128 -7.71 2.78 7.12
N LYS A 129 -7.35 4.00 6.72
CA LYS A 129 -7.08 4.34 5.32
C LYS A 129 -5.79 3.67 4.82
N GLY A 130 -5.72 3.43 3.51
CA GLY A 130 -4.58 2.78 2.90
C GLY A 130 -4.61 1.28 3.14
N LYS A 131 -5.64 0.62 2.59
CA LYS A 131 -5.78 -0.83 2.65
C LYS A 131 -4.66 -1.51 1.88
N HIS A 132 -4.30 -0.97 0.73
CA HIS A 132 -3.25 -1.52 -0.11
C HIS A 132 -2.08 -0.56 -0.28
N PHE A 133 -0.93 -1.15 -0.56
CA PHE A 133 0.26 -0.46 -0.99
C PHE A 133 0.45 -0.70 -2.48
N GLU A 134 0.47 0.39 -3.24
CA GLU A 134 0.50 0.37 -4.70
C GLU A 134 1.84 0.89 -5.22
N ILE A 135 2.36 0.19 -6.22
CA ILE A 135 3.49 0.64 -7.04
C ILE A 135 2.93 0.99 -8.41
N ARG A 136 3.08 2.25 -8.83
CA ARG A 136 2.54 2.77 -10.10
C ARG A 136 3.61 3.51 -10.89
N LYS A 137 3.65 3.31 -12.21
CA LYS A 137 4.37 4.20 -13.12
C LYS A 137 3.51 5.42 -13.39
N VAL A 138 3.95 6.59 -12.94
CA VAL A 138 3.16 7.84 -12.98
C VAL A 138 3.53 8.79 -14.12
N CYS A 139 4.40 8.35 -15.03
CA CYS A 139 4.74 9.08 -16.25
C CYS A 139 4.25 8.34 -17.50
N ASP A 140 4.19 9.04 -18.64
CA ASP A 140 3.77 8.47 -19.93
C ASP A 140 4.95 8.01 -20.81
N ARG A 141 6.18 8.35 -20.44
CA ARG A 141 7.41 8.02 -21.20
C ARG A 141 7.56 6.52 -21.42
N GLN A 142 7.99 6.10 -22.61
CA GLN A 142 8.22 4.68 -22.87
C GLN A 142 9.43 4.16 -22.10
N LEU A 143 9.31 2.94 -21.56
CA LEU A 143 10.40 2.29 -20.84
C LEU A 143 11.28 1.50 -21.81
N THR A 144 12.56 1.83 -21.82
CA THR A 144 13.62 0.98 -22.39
C THR A 144 13.81 -0.27 -21.53
N ASP A 145 14.50 -1.28 -22.06
CA ASP A 145 14.81 -2.51 -21.30
C ASP A 145 15.69 -2.23 -20.08
N ALA A 146 16.63 -1.29 -20.20
CA ALA A 146 17.44 -0.82 -19.08
C ALA A 146 16.57 -0.25 -17.95
N ASN A 147 15.64 0.66 -18.27
CA ASN A 147 14.75 1.26 -17.26
C ASN A 147 13.85 0.20 -16.61
N ARG A 148 13.41 -0.82 -17.36
CA ARG A 148 12.62 -1.93 -16.81
C ARG A 148 13.45 -2.78 -15.84
N SER A 149 14.74 -2.97 -16.12
CA SER A 149 15.65 -3.65 -15.19
C SER A 149 15.78 -2.85 -13.89
N SER A 150 16.11 -1.56 -13.98
CA SER A 150 16.25 -0.68 -12.81
C SER A 150 15.00 -0.64 -11.93
N ILE A 151 13.82 -0.57 -12.55
CA ILE A 151 12.53 -0.60 -11.80
C ILE A 151 12.33 -1.96 -11.11
N ARG A 152 12.74 -3.06 -11.74
CA ARG A 152 12.63 -4.39 -11.14
C ARG A 152 13.57 -4.53 -9.93
N ASP A 153 14.81 -4.07 -10.07
CA ASP A 153 15.82 -4.12 -9.01
C ASP A 153 15.36 -3.26 -7.81
N PHE A 154 14.82 -2.07 -8.07
CA PHE A 154 14.15 -1.25 -7.06
C PHE A 154 13.01 -2.00 -6.35
N CYS A 155 12.11 -2.65 -7.09
CA CYS A 155 11.01 -3.40 -6.49
C CYS A 155 11.49 -4.55 -5.60
N GLN A 156 12.58 -5.23 -5.96
CA GLN A 156 13.16 -6.30 -5.14
C GLN A 156 13.70 -5.76 -3.82
N LEU A 157 14.44 -4.65 -3.87
CA LEU A 157 14.96 -3.98 -2.68
C LEU A 157 13.85 -3.45 -1.77
N LEU A 158 12.79 -2.89 -2.37
CA LEU A 158 11.62 -2.42 -1.63
C LEU A 158 10.91 -3.55 -0.88
N VAL A 159 10.73 -4.71 -1.53
CA VAL A 159 10.13 -5.88 -0.87
C VAL A 159 11.01 -6.35 0.29
N ALA A 160 12.33 -6.35 0.14
CA ALA A 160 13.24 -6.69 1.24
C ALA A 160 13.10 -5.72 2.42
N ALA A 161 13.02 -4.41 2.16
CA ALA A 161 12.81 -3.39 3.20
C ALA A 161 11.48 -3.56 3.93
N ILE A 162 10.39 -3.81 3.20
CA ILE A 162 9.06 -4.07 3.78
C ILE A 162 9.09 -5.33 4.65
N ASN A 163 9.77 -6.40 4.20
CA ASN A 163 9.88 -7.64 4.96
C ASN A 163 10.67 -7.43 6.27
N LYS A 164 11.77 -6.66 6.23
CA LYS A 164 12.51 -6.27 7.44
C LYS A 164 11.62 -5.50 8.42
N TYR A 165 10.82 -4.56 7.91
CA TYR A 165 9.87 -3.83 8.72
C TYR A 165 8.83 -4.76 9.36
N TYR A 166 8.27 -5.71 8.62
CA TYR A 166 7.33 -6.67 9.19
C TYR A 166 7.95 -7.60 10.22
N ALA A 167 9.22 -7.97 10.05
CA ALA A 167 9.92 -8.84 11.00
C ALA A 167 10.34 -8.09 12.28
N PHE A 168 10.81 -6.85 12.17
CA PHE A 168 11.53 -6.16 13.24
C PHE A 168 10.97 -4.78 13.62
N GLY A 169 9.92 -4.31 12.94
CA GLY A 169 9.40 -2.95 13.09
C GLY A 169 10.33 -1.87 12.53
N SER A 170 11.39 -2.26 11.80
CA SER A 170 12.34 -1.32 11.20
C SER A 170 12.86 -1.76 9.83
N CYS A 171 12.99 -0.82 8.90
CA CYS A 171 13.60 -1.05 7.57
C CYS A 171 15.14 -1.17 7.62
N PHE A 172 15.76 -0.74 8.73
CA PHE A 172 17.21 -0.56 8.87
C PHE A 172 17.92 -1.64 9.68
N VAL A 173 17.24 -2.75 9.96
CA VAL A 173 17.87 -3.86 10.67
C VAL A 173 18.83 -4.58 9.74
N ASP A 174 20.07 -4.73 10.18
CA ASP A 174 21.06 -5.60 9.57
C ASP A 174 20.91 -7.02 10.12
N ASP A 175 20.99 -8.03 9.26
CA ASP A 175 20.91 -9.47 9.60
C ASP A 175 22.14 -9.96 10.40
N SER A 176 22.87 -9.07 11.06
CA SER A 176 23.98 -9.45 11.94
C SER A 176 23.45 -9.87 13.30
N THR A 177 22.94 -11.10 13.39
CA THR A 177 22.85 -11.86 14.65
C THR A 177 23.34 -13.29 14.43
#